data_AF-A0A2H0S3A5-F1
#
_entry.id   AF-A0A2H0S3A5-F1
#
_cell.length_a   1.000
_cell.length_b   1.000
_cell.length_c   1.000
_cell.angle_alpha   90.00
_cell.angle_beta   90.00
_cell.angle_gamma   90.00
#
_symmetry.space_group_name_H-M   'P 1'
#
loop_
_entity.id
_entity.type
_entity.pdbx_description
1 polymer ?
#
loop_
_entity_poly.entity_id
_entity_poly.type
_entity_poly.pdbx_seq_one_letter_code
_entity_poly.pdbx_strand_id
1 'polypeptide(L)'
;MLVADYEEAVSLAVETLSRIPGISAVYRFGTLWQPGVSDIDLLVVCDEGAEPAIPGPWRLSPKAAYLFTHRYLTMGVDSAQELFALFPEETLRCQFLWGTEVDFRKPKDELSPAEYSWMIAGVFFDMLVTKLLPLAGVIPLMKDVDVRQRIGQLHSLKYSEILLHVLQEDFTCDTAFTEQVDLLYEHWFAAPKQEQLDLLEDVSLQAVSVIMGMVECFKHYTDTYVSDCVPLCFRSGRYTIRFTDVWSPKEFAHIYRRGFVRLGKFHHDTLLTPQTFGVFLTWYAAHGGAFGMRVRESIRSVSCVSPAPAGFLRHADALNAAFADYEYSHGTHKIPYTFGFSPGGGWPERVKKWVTYPFMVV
;
A
#
# COMPACT_ATOMS: atom_id res chain seq x y z
N MET A 1 25.12 -8.42 3.02
CA MET A 1 24.61 -7.22 3.70
C MET A 1 24.51 -7.52 5.18
N LEU A 2 24.87 -6.58 6.03
CA LEU A 2 24.80 -6.64 7.48
C LEU A 2 23.97 -5.45 7.99
N VAL A 3 23.49 -5.50 9.23
CA VAL A 3 22.78 -4.36 9.86
C VAL A 3 23.63 -3.08 9.81
N ALA A 4 24.94 -3.19 10.00
CA ALA A 4 25.86 -2.05 9.90
C ALA A 4 25.85 -1.37 8.51
N ASP A 5 25.58 -2.11 7.43
CA ASP A 5 25.47 -1.53 6.09
C ASP A 5 24.21 -0.64 5.96
N TYR A 6 23.13 -1.00 6.67
CA TYR A 6 21.90 -0.20 6.70
C TYR A 6 22.08 1.06 7.52
N GLU A 7 22.69 0.96 8.71
CA GLU A 7 22.98 2.11 9.56
C GLU A 7 23.94 3.10 8.86
N GLU A 8 24.95 2.59 8.14
CA GLU A 8 25.84 3.41 7.31
C GLU A 8 25.05 4.14 6.21
N ALA A 9 24.18 3.43 5.48
CA ALA A 9 23.37 4.02 4.41
C ALA A 9 22.36 5.06 4.92
N VAL A 10 21.72 4.83 6.07
CA VAL A 10 20.87 5.82 6.73
C VAL A 10 21.67 7.03 7.17
N SER A 11 22.83 6.83 7.78
CA SER A 11 23.69 7.94 8.23
C SER A 11 24.09 8.84 7.05
N LEU A 12 24.49 8.26 5.92
CA LEU A 12 24.81 9.01 4.70
C LEU A 12 23.60 9.74 4.12
N ALA A 13 22.42 9.13 4.17
CA ALA A 13 21.17 9.75 3.72
C ALA A 13 20.83 10.96 4.60
N VAL A 14 20.85 10.80 5.92
CA VAL A 14 20.59 11.87 6.89
C VAL A 14 21.61 13.01 6.75
N GLU A 15 22.90 12.70 6.65
CA GLU A 15 23.95 13.71 6.43
C GLU A 15 23.67 14.52 5.15
N THR A 16 23.29 13.85 4.06
CA THR A 16 22.99 14.51 2.78
C THR A 16 21.73 15.37 2.90
N LEU A 17 20.64 14.83 3.45
CA LEU A 17 19.35 15.50 3.58
C LEU A 17 19.43 16.70 4.53
N SER A 18 20.17 16.60 5.63
CA SER A 18 20.33 17.67 6.63
C SER A 18 20.93 18.97 6.09
N ARG A 19 21.58 18.92 4.93
CA ARG A 19 22.22 20.06 4.27
C ARG A 19 21.33 20.74 3.22
N ILE A 20 20.14 20.18 2.95
CA ILE A 20 19.23 20.69 1.93
C ILE A 20 18.26 21.68 2.59
N PRO A 21 18.28 22.98 2.19
CA PRO A 21 17.31 23.96 2.68
C PRO A 21 15.88 23.54 2.34
N GLY A 22 14.94 23.74 3.26
CA GLY A 22 13.55 23.34 3.08
C GLY A 22 13.22 21.94 3.59
N ILE A 23 14.19 21.19 4.15
CA ILE A 23 13.93 19.95 4.88
C ILE A 23 13.89 20.25 6.37
N SER A 24 12.74 20.00 7.00
CA SER A 24 12.51 20.26 8.43
C SER A 24 12.89 19.07 9.30
N ALA A 25 12.64 17.84 8.82
CA ALA A 25 12.86 16.63 9.61
C ALA A 25 13.10 15.37 8.77
N VAL A 26 13.76 14.38 9.36
CA VAL A 26 13.95 13.05 8.77
C VAL A 26 13.63 11.98 9.81
N TYR A 27 12.83 10.98 9.41
CA TYR A 27 12.46 9.82 10.19
C TYR A 27 12.82 8.54 9.46
N ARG A 28 13.20 7.50 10.21
CA ARG A 28 13.12 6.12 9.74
C ARG A 28 11.69 5.63 9.94
N PHE A 29 11.13 5.06 8.88
CA PHE A 29 9.83 4.41 8.86
C PHE A 29 10.03 2.88 8.84
N GLY A 30 9.10 2.11 9.38
CA GLY A 30 9.08 0.64 9.28
C GLY A 30 9.69 -0.10 10.48
N THR A 31 9.87 -1.41 10.33
CA THR A 31 10.30 -2.33 11.40
C THR A 31 11.82 -2.57 11.40
N LEU A 32 12.28 -3.50 12.25
CA LEU A 32 13.67 -3.96 12.28
C LEU A 32 14.11 -4.49 10.92
N TRP A 33 15.31 -4.09 10.48
CA TRP A 33 15.87 -4.53 9.22
C TRP A 33 16.37 -5.97 9.29
N GLN A 34 15.97 -6.76 8.31
CA GLN A 34 16.50 -8.06 8.01
C GLN A 34 17.54 -7.95 6.90
N PRO A 35 18.83 -8.20 7.21
CA PRO A 35 19.92 -7.91 6.28
C PRO A 35 19.78 -8.59 4.93
N GLY A 36 19.75 -7.79 3.85
CA GLY A 36 19.66 -8.27 2.48
C GLY A 36 18.24 -8.59 1.99
N VAL A 37 17.23 -8.48 2.87
CA VAL A 37 15.81 -8.63 2.51
C VAL A 37 15.10 -7.28 2.63
N SER A 38 15.13 -6.64 3.79
CA SER A 38 14.44 -5.36 4.00
C SER A 38 15.05 -4.25 3.17
N ASP A 39 14.25 -3.26 2.80
CA ASP A 39 14.68 -1.94 2.35
C ASP A 39 14.85 -0.95 3.49
N ILE A 40 15.32 0.24 3.10
CA ILE A 40 15.37 1.41 3.95
C ILE A 40 14.28 2.36 3.51
N ASP A 41 13.37 2.62 4.44
CA ASP A 41 12.36 3.64 4.31
C ASP A 41 12.70 4.85 5.17
N LEU A 42 12.79 6.01 4.52
CA LEU A 42 12.88 7.29 5.21
C LEU A 42 11.71 8.17 4.82
N LEU A 43 11.10 8.77 5.84
CA LEU A 43 10.17 9.89 5.72
C LEU A 43 10.98 11.19 5.86
N VAL A 44 10.88 12.05 4.87
CA VAL A 44 11.52 13.36 4.80
C VAL A 44 10.41 14.39 4.83
N VAL A 45 10.39 15.20 5.89
CA VAL A 45 9.40 16.25 6.09
C VAL A 45 9.98 17.56 5.60
N CYS A 46 9.28 18.20 4.68
CA CYS A 46 9.66 19.48 4.07
C CYS A 46 8.93 20.63 4.76
N ASP A 47 9.55 21.81 4.78
CA ASP A 47 8.88 23.03 5.22
C ASP A 47 7.67 23.32 4.31
N GLU A 48 6.63 23.95 4.85
CA GLU A 48 5.41 24.24 4.08
C GLU A 48 5.71 25.07 2.83
N GLY A 49 5.22 24.59 1.68
CA GLY A 49 5.44 25.19 0.35
C GLY A 49 6.88 25.07 -0.19
N ALA A 50 7.80 24.43 0.53
CA ALA A 50 9.15 24.19 0.04
C ALA A 50 9.18 23.06 -0.99
N GLU A 51 10.02 23.22 -2.02
CA GLU A 51 10.26 22.20 -3.06
C GLU A 51 11.76 21.85 -3.12
N PRO A 52 12.30 21.22 -2.06
CA PRO A 52 13.72 20.89 -2.04
C PRO A 52 14.08 19.93 -3.17
N ALA A 53 15.22 20.18 -3.81
CA ALA A 53 15.78 19.29 -4.82
C ALA A 53 16.41 18.06 -4.16
N ILE A 54 15.58 17.10 -3.76
CA ILE A 54 16.02 15.92 -3.02
C ILE A 54 16.68 14.90 -3.98
N PRO A 55 17.98 14.59 -3.81
CA PRO A 55 18.64 13.57 -4.62
C PRO A 55 18.08 12.18 -4.29
N GLY A 56 17.99 11.32 -5.31
CA GLY A 56 17.58 9.93 -5.09
C GLY A 56 18.60 9.16 -4.22
N PRO A 57 18.14 8.31 -3.28
CA PRO A 57 19.02 7.61 -2.33
C PRO A 57 20.07 6.71 -3.00
N TRP A 58 19.77 6.19 -4.19
CA TRP A 58 20.65 5.29 -4.93
C TRP A 58 21.99 5.91 -5.34
N ARG A 59 22.12 7.24 -5.25
CA ARG A 59 23.36 7.97 -5.58
C ARG A 59 24.29 8.14 -4.39
N LEU A 60 23.86 7.78 -3.17
CA LEU A 60 24.66 7.96 -1.96
C LEU A 60 25.89 7.03 -1.95
N SER A 61 25.69 5.77 -2.31
CA SER A 61 26.75 4.76 -2.40
C SER A 61 26.27 3.54 -3.20
N PRO A 62 27.17 2.66 -3.68
CA PRO A 62 26.78 1.40 -4.30
C PRO A 62 25.92 0.52 -3.38
N LYS A 63 26.16 0.55 -2.06
CA LYS A 63 25.33 -0.17 -1.07
C LYS A 63 23.94 0.44 -0.96
N ALA A 64 23.85 1.77 -0.90
CA ALA A 64 22.57 2.47 -0.85
C ALA A 64 21.72 2.20 -2.10
N ALA A 65 22.35 2.05 -3.27
CA ALA A 65 21.67 1.66 -4.51
C ALA A 65 20.96 0.30 -4.41
N TYR A 66 21.50 -0.62 -3.60
CA TYR A 66 20.85 -1.90 -3.30
C TYR A 66 19.82 -1.75 -2.17
N LEU A 67 20.16 -1.06 -1.07
CA LEU A 67 19.34 -1.02 0.14
C LEU A 67 18.05 -0.22 -0.02
N PHE A 68 18.09 0.92 -0.71
CA PHE A 68 16.90 1.67 -1.03
C PHE A 68 16.25 1.09 -2.30
N THR A 69 15.03 0.60 -2.20
CA THR A 69 14.24 0.09 -3.35
C THR A 69 13.40 1.19 -3.98
N HIS A 70 13.10 2.24 -3.21
CA HIS A 70 12.34 3.41 -3.64
C HIS A 70 13.05 4.70 -3.25
N ARG A 71 12.45 5.83 -3.65
CA ARG A 71 12.86 7.15 -3.18
C ARG A 71 12.37 7.33 -1.75
N TYR A 72 12.91 8.33 -1.06
CA TYR A 72 12.35 8.76 0.22
C TYR A 72 10.85 9.06 0.08
N LEU A 73 10.11 8.72 1.12
CA LEU A 73 8.77 9.25 1.33
C LEU A 73 8.93 10.71 1.73
N THR A 74 8.19 11.59 1.09
CA THR A 74 8.42 13.03 1.15
C THR A 74 7.05 13.71 1.23
N MET A 75 6.85 14.60 2.21
CA MET A 75 5.58 15.32 2.46
C MET A 75 5.82 16.64 3.21
N GLY A 76 4.86 17.55 3.16
CA GLY A 76 4.84 18.76 4.00
C GLY A 76 4.65 18.45 5.48
N VAL A 77 4.83 19.45 6.34
CA VAL A 77 4.65 19.31 7.80
C VAL A 77 3.21 18.95 8.13
N ASP A 78 2.23 19.61 7.53
CA ASP A 78 0.80 19.39 7.79
C ASP A 78 0.37 17.97 7.37
N SER A 79 0.81 17.51 6.20
CA SER A 79 0.60 16.13 5.75
C SER A 79 1.32 15.12 6.65
N ALA A 80 2.51 15.45 7.16
CA ALA A 80 3.25 14.59 8.08
C ALA A 80 2.53 14.42 9.41
N GLN A 81 1.89 15.47 9.95
CA GLN A 81 1.08 15.35 11.17
C GLN A 81 -0.04 14.31 11.02
N GLU A 82 -0.54 14.11 9.79
CA GLU A 82 -1.59 13.15 9.44
C GLU A 82 -1.08 11.75 9.07
N LEU A 83 0.21 11.47 9.27
CA LEU A 83 0.83 10.21 8.88
C LEU A 83 0.08 8.99 9.43
N PHE A 84 -0.39 9.04 10.68
CA PHE A 84 -1.11 7.92 11.30
C PHE A 84 -2.57 7.75 10.84
N ALA A 85 -3.12 8.72 10.11
CA ALA A 85 -4.35 8.52 9.36
C ALA A 85 -4.10 7.78 8.04
N LEU A 86 -2.85 7.72 7.55
CA LEU A 86 -2.43 6.92 6.39
C LEU A 86 -1.88 5.55 6.80
N PHE A 87 -1.07 5.52 7.85
CA PHE A 87 -0.41 4.32 8.40
C PHE A 87 -0.68 4.24 9.90
N PRO A 88 -1.69 3.49 10.33
CA PRO A 88 -2.01 3.36 11.74
C PRO A 88 -0.77 2.96 12.57
N GLU A 89 -0.63 3.55 13.76
CA GLU A 89 0.53 3.35 14.64
C GLU A 89 0.77 1.88 15.01
N GLU A 90 -0.28 1.06 14.95
CA GLU A 90 -0.22 -0.40 15.14
C GLU A 90 0.63 -1.10 14.08
N THR A 91 0.67 -0.53 12.87
CA THR A 91 1.37 -1.10 11.71
C THR A 91 2.71 -0.42 11.43
N LEU A 92 2.94 0.76 11.99
CA LEU A 92 4.07 1.59 11.65
C LEU A 92 4.82 2.09 12.88
N ARG A 93 6.14 1.94 12.84
CA ARG A 93 7.05 2.65 13.73
C ARG A 93 7.74 3.78 12.97
N CYS A 94 7.75 4.95 13.61
CA CYS A 94 8.51 6.09 13.14
C CYS A 94 9.57 6.45 14.19
N GLN A 95 10.83 6.44 13.77
CA GLN A 95 11.94 6.86 14.60
C GLN A 95 12.51 8.17 14.08
N PHE A 96 12.52 9.19 14.93
CA PHE A 96 13.15 10.46 14.63
C PHE A 96 14.67 10.29 14.44
N LEU A 97 15.22 10.88 13.38
CA LEU A 97 16.66 10.83 13.08
C LEU A 97 17.30 12.21 13.10
N TRP A 98 16.62 13.25 12.60
CA TRP A 98 17.19 14.59 12.46
C TRP A 98 16.13 15.68 12.27
N GLY A 99 16.44 16.91 12.69
CA GLY A 99 15.67 18.13 12.40
C GLY A 99 14.79 18.61 13.55
N THR A 100 13.55 18.99 13.24
CA THR A 100 12.52 19.35 14.23
C THR A 100 11.49 18.24 14.33
N GLU A 101 11.19 17.76 15.53
CA GLU A 101 10.18 16.73 15.72
C GLU A 101 8.79 17.24 15.29
N VAL A 102 8.06 16.39 14.56
CA VAL A 102 6.70 16.61 14.10
C VAL A 102 5.78 16.04 15.18
N ASP A 103 4.80 16.84 15.58
CA ASP A 103 3.74 16.38 16.47
C ASP A 103 2.74 15.54 15.67
N PHE A 104 3.01 14.24 15.58
CA PHE A 104 2.13 13.30 14.87
C PHE A 104 0.79 13.18 15.60
N ARG A 105 -0.28 13.48 14.88
CA ARG A 105 -1.64 13.29 15.38
C ARG A 105 -1.94 11.81 15.48
N LYS A 106 -2.65 11.42 16.53
CA LYS A 106 -3.00 10.03 16.83
C LYS A 106 -4.50 9.85 16.66
N PRO A 107 -4.99 9.39 15.51
CA PRO A 107 -6.42 9.27 15.27
C PRO A 107 -7.14 8.40 16.31
N LYS A 108 -6.45 7.43 16.90
CA LYS A 108 -6.98 6.57 17.97
C LYS A 108 -7.37 7.32 19.24
N ASP A 109 -6.68 8.43 19.52
CA ASP A 109 -6.94 9.28 20.68
C ASP A 109 -7.96 10.41 20.35
N GLU A 110 -8.11 10.74 19.07
CA GLU A 110 -8.96 11.85 18.59
C GLU A 110 -10.37 11.40 18.15
N LEU A 111 -10.50 10.17 17.66
CA LEU A 111 -11.74 9.62 17.12
C LEU A 111 -12.47 8.75 18.14
N SER A 112 -13.80 8.64 18.00
CA SER A 112 -14.52 7.59 18.73
C SER A 112 -14.10 6.21 18.23
N PRO A 113 -14.24 5.12 19.04
CA PRO A 113 -13.88 3.77 18.59
C PRO A 113 -14.53 3.36 17.26
N ALA A 114 -15.79 3.73 17.04
CA ALA A 114 -16.51 3.42 15.80
C ALA A 114 -15.93 4.18 14.60
N GLU A 115 -15.62 5.47 14.77
CA GLU A 115 -15.00 6.27 13.70
C GLU A 115 -13.57 5.82 13.42
N TYR A 116 -12.79 5.51 14.45
CA TYR A 116 -11.45 4.96 14.29
C TYR A 116 -11.49 3.62 13.51
N SER A 117 -12.44 2.73 13.82
CA SER A 117 -12.63 1.48 13.07
C SER A 117 -12.92 1.75 11.59
N TRP A 118 -13.73 2.77 11.25
CA TRP A 118 -13.96 3.16 9.86
C TRP A 118 -12.75 3.79 9.16
N MET A 119 -11.91 4.52 9.89
CA MET A 119 -10.63 4.99 9.38
C MET A 119 -9.74 3.79 9.02
N ILE A 120 -9.62 2.82 9.93
CA ILE A 120 -8.87 1.57 9.70
C ILE A 120 -9.44 0.79 8.53
N ALA A 121 -10.76 0.75 8.36
CA ALA A 121 -11.40 0.09 7.23
C ALA A 121 -10.98 0.73 5.89
N GLY A 122 -10.85 2.06 5.84
CA GLY A 122 -10.31 2.78 4.69
C GLY A 122 -8.87 2.37 4.37
N VAL A 123 -7.98 2.45 5.36
CA VAL A 123 -6.57 2.04 5.22
C VAL A 123 -6.46 0.58 4.76
N PHE A 124 -7.24 -0.30 5.38
CA PHE A 124 -7.24 -1.72 5.06
C PHE A 124 -7.72 -1.98 3.64
N PHE A 125 -8.76 -1.28 3.17
CA PHE A 125 -9.21 -1.35 1.78
C PHE A 125 -8.09 -0.98 0.80
N ASP A 126 -7.40 0.14 1.05
CA ASP A 126 -6.27 0.62 0.25
C ASP A 126 -5.16 -0.46 0.17
N MET A 127 -4.78 -1.02 1.33
CA MET A 127 -3.78 -2.09 1.39
C MET A 127 -4.25 -3.36 0.68
N LEU A 128 -5.49 -3.78 0.90
CA LEU A 128 -6.00 -5.04 0.38
C LEU A 128 -6.07 -5.04 -1.14
N VAL A 129 -6.48 -3.92 -1.77
CA VAL A 129 -6.50 -3.80 -3.23
C VAL A 129 -5.09 -3.90 -3.82
N THR A 130 -4.07 -3.38 -3.12
CA THR A 130 -2.67 -3.50 -3.56
C THR A 130 -2.11 -4.91 -3.42
N LYS A 131 -2.72 -5.79 -2.63
CA LYS A 131 -2.28 -7.18 -2.43
C LYS A 131 -3.04 -8.16 -3.32
N LEU A 132 -4.35 -7.95 -3.46
CA LEU A 132 -5.26 -8.79 -4.23
C LEU A 132 -4.86 -8.92 -5.70
N LEU A 133 -4.39 -7.82 -6.31
CA LEU A 133 -4.07 -7.78 -7.75
C LEU A 133 -2.69 -8.39 -8.10
N PRO A 134 -1.57 -8.11 -7.40
CA PRO A 134 -0.27 -8.70 -7.73
C PRO A 134 0.02 -10.07 -7.14
N LEU A 135 -0.44 -10.38 -5.92
CA LEU A 135 -0.05 -11.65 -5.28
C LEU A 135 -0.68 -12.83 -6.00
N ALA A 136 -1.92 -12.67 -6.47
CA ALA A 136 -2.59 -13.65 -7.32
C ALA A 136 -1.89 -13.84 -8.69
N GLY A 137 -1.14 -12.84 -9.16
CA GLY A 137 -0.54 -12.73 -10.52
C GLY A 137 0.67 -13.59 -10.79
N VAL A 138 1.29 -14.14 -9.75
CA VAL A 138 2.71 -14.55 -9.81
C VAL A 138 2.93 -16.05 -9.71
N ILE A 139 1.90 -16.83 -9.38
CA ILE A 139 1.95 -18.30 -9.38
C ILE A 139 2.49 -18.87 -10.72
N PRO A 140 2.14 -18.34 -11.91
CA PRO A 140 2.62 -18.93 -13.17
C PRO A 140 4.03 -18.50 -13.61
N LEU A 141 4.73 -17.59 -12.91
CA LEU A 141 5.89 -16.86 -13.45
C LEU A 141 7.15 -16.88 -12.55
N MET A 142 7.27 -17.85 -11.64
CA MET A 142 8.39 -17.96 -10.66
C MET A 142 9.82 -17.91 -11.25
N LYS A 143 9.99 -17.99 -12.57
CA LYS A 143 11.30 -17.93 -13.24
C LYS A 143 11.98 -16.55 -13.20
N ASP A 144 11.23 -15.45 -13.06
CA ASP A 144 11.76 -14.08 -13.07
C ASP A 144 11.32 -13.25 -11.84
N VAL A 145 11.01 -13.92 -10.72
CA VAL A 145 10.49 -13.23 -9.53
C VAL A 145 11.60 -12.46 -8.81
N ASP A 146 11.33 -11.18 -8.55
CA ASP A 146 12.08 -10.41 -7.56
C ASP A 146 11.79 -11.00 -6.18
N VAL A 147 12.68 -11.90 -5.75
CA VAL A 147 12.62 -12.60 -4.46
C VAL A 147 12.44 -11.62 -3.31
N ARG A 148 13.19 -10.51 -3.31
CA ARG A 148 13.19 -9.56 -2.21
C ARG A 148 11.82 -8.90 -2.09
N GLN A 149 11.30 -8.41 -3.23
CA GLN A 149 9.97 -7.84 -3.29
C GLN A 149 8.90 -8.86 -2.87
N ARG A 150 9.03 -10.13 -3.30
CA ARG A 150 8.06 -11.17 -2.95
C ARG A 150 8.05 -11.47 -1.46
N ILE A 151 9.21 -11.62 -0.83
CA ILE A 151 9.31 -11.84 0.61
C ILE A 151 8.72 -10.65 1.37
N GLY A 152 9.04 -9.41 0.97
CA GLY A 152 8.44 -8.21 1.58
C GLY A 152 6.91 -8.19 1.44
N GLN A 153 6.38 -8.51 0.26
CA GLN A 153 4.94 -8.61 0.03
C GLN A 153 4.27 -9.66 0.92
N LEU A 154 4.89 -10.83 1.10
CA LEU A 154 4.37 -11.87 1.98
C LEU A 154 4.42 -11.42 3.45
N HIS A 155 5.55 -10.87 3.89
CA HIS A 155 5.73 -10.36 5.25
C HIS A 155 4.72 -9.27 5.59
N SER A 156 4.40 -8.41 4.63
CA SER A 156 3.40 -7.36 4.83
C SER A 156 1.99 -7.85 5.16
N LEU A 157 1.64 -9.12 4.84
CA LEU A 157 0.33 -9.67 5.14
C LEU A 157 0.08 -9.68 6.65
N LYS A 158 1.13 -9.77 7.46
CA LYS A 158 1.08 -9.63 8.91
C LYS A 158 0.57 -8.25 9.34
N TYR A 159 0.93 -7.18 8.62
CA TYR A 159 0.38 -5.84 8.88
C TYR A 159 -1.11 -5.75 8.50
N SER A 160 -1.52 -6.43 7.43
CA SER A 160 -2.96 -6.52 7.10
C SER A 160 -3.74 -7.28 8.16
N GLU A 161 -3.16 -8.35 8.72
CA GLU A 161 -3.77 -9.08 9.84
C GLU A 161 -3.97 -8.18 11.06
N ILE A 162 -2.96 -7.37 11.43
CA ILE A 162 -3.06 -6.41 12.54
C ILE A 162 -4.25 -5.46 12.35
N LEU A 163 -4.39 -4.87 11.16
CA LEU A 163 -5.52 -3.98 10.86
C LEU A 163 -6.86 -4.71 10.90
N LEU A 164 -6.91 -5.93 10.36
CA LEU A 164 -8.13 -6.71 10.33
C LEU A 164 -8.58 -7.13 11.73
N HIS A 165 -7.65 -7.39 12.64
CA HIS A 165 -7.93 -7.66 14.06
C HIS A 165 -8.60 -6.45 14.75
N VAL A 166 -8.26 -5.21 14.34
CA VAL A 166 -8.96 -4.00 14.83
C VAL A 166 -10.41 -3.92 14.32
N LEU A 167 -10.68 -4.44 13.11
CA LEU A 167 -12.02 -4.47 12.53
C LEU A 167 -12.86 -5.64 13.04
N GLN A 168 -12.22 -6.77 13.31
CA GLN A 168 -12.85 -8.02 13.73
C GLN A 168 -11.87 -8.81 14.63
N GLU A 169 -12.08 -8.74 15.94
CA GLU A 169 -11.18 -9.30 16.96
C GLU A 169 -10.91 -10.80 16.77
N ASP A 170 -11.89 -11.56 16.27
CA ASP A 170 -11.77 -13.01 16.09
C ASP A 170 -10.97 -13.42 14.83
N PHE A 171 -10.52 -12.47 14.00
CA PHE A 171 -9.71 -12.81 12.83
C PHE A 171 -8.26 -13.09 13.22
N THR A 172 -7.77 -14.27 12.84
CA THR A 172 -6.36 -14.67 12.92
C THR A 172 -5.93 -15.35 11.63
N CYS A 173 -4.76 -15.01 11.11
CA CYS A 173 -4.13 -15.78 10.05
C CYS A 173 -3.74 -17.17 10.56
N ASP A 174 -3.60 -18.12 9.63
CA ASP A 174 -3.06 -19.44 9.95
C ASP A 174 -1.64 -19.29 10.52
N THR A 175 -1.44 -19.75 11.76
CA THR A 175 -0.14 -19.69 12.44
C THR A 175 0.96 -20.33 11.61
N ALA A 176 0.66 -21.44 10.91
CA ALA A 176 1.62 -22.13 10.07
C ALA A 176 2.08 -21.26 8.89
N PHE A 177 1.18 -20.47 8.30
CA PHE A 177 1.53 -19.53 7.23
C PHE A 177 2.48 -18.44 7.75
N THR A 178 2.16 -17.84 8.89
CA THR A 178 2.96 -16.76 9.48
C THR A 178 4.36 -17.25 9.85
N GLU A 179 4.49 -18.44 10.44
CA GLU A 179 5.78 -19.05 10.76
C GLU A 179 6.64 -19.31 9.51
N GLN A 180 6.03 -19.75 8.40
CA GLN A 180 6.75 -19.97 7.14
C GLN A 180 7.22 -18.66 6.50
N VAL A 181 6.42 -17.59 6.59
CA VAL A 181 6.81 -16.25 6.14
C VAL A 181 7.99 -15.73 6.96
N ASP A 182 7.98 -15.92 8.28
CA ASP A 182 9.08 -15.51 9.16
C ASP A 182 10.35 -16.32 8.87
N LEU A 183 10.22 -17.62 8.63
CA LEU A 183 11.33 -18.47 8.20
C LEU A 183 11.96 -17.97 6.88
N LEU A 184 11.13 -17.64 5.88
CA LEU A 184 11.60 -17.05 4.62
C LEU A 184 12.32 -15.72 4.86
N TYR A 185 11.76 -14.85 5.70
CA TYR A 185 12.30 -13.53 5.98
C TYR A 185 13.64 -13.61 6.70
N GLU A 186 13.67 -14.31 7.85
CA GLU A 186 14.82 -14.35 8.77
C GLU A 186 15.96 -15.24 8.26
N HIS A 187 15.64 -16.29 7.49
CA HIS A 187 16.60 -17.32 7.12
C HIS A 187 16.84 -17.46 5.62
N TRP A 188 16.40 -16.49 4.80
CA TRP A 188 16.58 -16.53 3.34
C TRP A 188 18.00 -16.92 2.89
N PHE A 189 19.03 -16.33 3.53
CA PHE A 189 20.43 -16.57 3.19
C PHE A 189 21.09 -17.73 3.97
N ALA A 190 20.35 -18.39 4.87
CA ALA A 190 20.87 -19.44 5.75
C ALA A 190 20.67 -20.86 5.19
N ALA A 191 19.85 -21.04 4.15
CA ALA A 191 19.55 -22.33 3.54
C ALA A 191 19.91 -22.38 2.05
N PRO A 192 19.99 -23.57 1.43
CA PRO A 192 20.21 -23.72 0.00
C PRO A 192 19.18 -22.95 -0.83
N LYS A 193 19.66 -22.24 -1.86
CA LYS A 193 18.82 -21.37 -2.70
C LYS A 193 17.59 -22.09 -3.28
N GLN A 194 17.71 -23.35 -3.70
CA GLN A 194 16.59 -24.07 -4.29
C GLN A 194 15.49 -24.36 -3.26
N GLU A 195 15.87 -24.81 -2.05
CA GLU A 195 14.91 -25.06 -0.96
C GLU A 195 14.15 -23.78 -0.59
N GLN A 196 14.85 -22.64 -0.58
CA GLN A 196 14.25 -21.34 -0.32
C GLN A 196 13.29 -20.88 -1.43
N LEU A 197 13.62 -21.17 -2.69
CA LEU A 197 12.73 -20.89 -3.82
C LEU A 197 11.48 -21.76 -3.80
N ASP A 198 11.62 -23.04 -3.46
CA ASP A 198 10.50 -23.97 -3.33
C ASP A 198 9.57 -23.53 -2.19
N LEU A 199 10.14 -23.15 -1.03
CA LEU A 199 9.36 -22.59 0.08
C LEU A 199 8.68 -21.28 -0.30
N LEU A 200 9.36 -20.39 -1.03
CA LEU A 200 8.78 -19.12 -1.49
C LEU A 200 7.58 -19.35 -2.41
N GLU A 201 7.64 -20.36 -3.29
CA GLU A 201 6.53 -20.77 -4.16
C GLU A 201 5.34 -21.27 -3.34
N ASP A 202 5.58 -22.19 -2.41
CA ASP A 202 4.55 -22.78 -1.56
C ASP A 202 3.85 -21.74 -0.69
N VAL A 203 4.61 -20.85 -0.04
CA VAL A 203 4.06 -19.76 0.78
C VAL A 203 3.31 -18.75 -0.08
N SER A 204 3.79 -18.47 -1.29
CA SER A 204 3.07 -17.59 -2.24
C SER A 204 1.73 -18.16 -2.68
N LEU A 205 1.63 -19.49 -2.83
CA LEU A 205 0.37 -20.18 -3.12
C LEU A 205 -0.60 -20.08 -1.94
N GLN A 206 -0.11 -20.29 -0.72
CA GLN A 206 -0.90 -20.17 0.51
C GLN A 206 -1.41 -18.74 0.74
N ALA A 207 -0.59 -17.73 0.44
CA ALA A 207 -0.95 -16.32 0.58
C ALA A 207 -2.23 -15.95 -0.18
N VAL A 208 -2.53 -16.62 -1.31
CA VAL A 208 -3.79 -16.40 -2.02
C VAL A 208 -4.98 -16.74 -1.14
N SER A 209 -4.97 -17.90 -0.47
CA SER A 209 -6.05 -18.31 0.44
C SER A 209 -6.16 -17.36 1.62
N VAL A 210 -5.03 -16.90 2.19
CA VAL A 210 -5.01 -15.92 3.29
C VAL A 210 -5.68 -14.62 2.87
N ILE A 211 -5.32 -14.07 1.71
CA ILE A 211 -5.92 -12.84 1.17
C ILE A 211 -7.41 -13.03 0.92
N MET A 212 -7.84 -14.19 0.40
CA MET A 212 -9.27 -14.46 0.22
C MET A 212 -10.02 -14.46 1.56
N GLY A 213 -9.47 -15.07 2.60
CA GLY A 213 -10.05 -15.02 3.96
C GLY A 213 -10.13 -13.59 4.51
N MET A 214 -9.08 -12.78 4.28
CA MET A 214 -9.09 -11.35 4.62
C MET A 214 -10.20 -10.58 3.88
N VAL A 215 -10.40 -10.85 2.59
CA VAL A 215 -11.47 -10.26 1.78
C VAL A 215 -12.86 -10.65 2.31
N GLU A 216 -13.06 -11.92 2.66
CA GLU A 216 -14.32 -12.42 3.23
C GLU A 216 -14.63 -11.76 4.58
N CYS A 217 -13.64 -11.68 5.46
CA CYS A 217 -13.73 -11.02 6.77
C CYS A 217 -14.11 -9.53 6.60
N PHE A 218 -13.40 -8.82 5.74
CA PHE A 218 -13.67 -7.41 5.49
C PHE A 218 -15.02 -7.15 4.82
N LYS A 219 -15.45 -8.06 3.95
CA LYS A 219 -16.81 -8.04 3.39
C LYS A 219 -17.84 -8.18 4.51
N HIS A 220 -17.68 -9.14 5.40
CA HIS A 220 -18.58 -9.35 6.53
C HIS A 220 -18.68 -8.12 7.45
N TYR A 221 -17.53 -7.53 7.79
CA TYR A 221 -17.47 -6.26 8.52
C TYR A 221 -18.29 -5.18 7.80
N THR A 222 -18.04 -4.95 6.51
CA THR A 222 -18.71 -3.88 5.76
C THR A 222 -20.22 -4.12 5.62
N ASP A 223 -20.65 -5.35 5.33
CA ASP A 223 -22.07 -5.72 5.17
C ASP A 223 -22.89 -5.52 6.46
N THR A 224 -22.24 -5.59 7.62
CA THR A 224 -22.88 -5.35 8.92
C THR A 224 -23.37 -3.91 9.06
N TYR A 225 -22.73 -2.98 8.38
CA TYR A 225 -22.98 -1.54 8.53
C TYR A 225 -23.46 -0.84 7.25
N VAL A 226 -23.27 -1.46 6.09
CA VAL A 226 -23.65 -0.90 4.78
C VAL A 226 -24.62 -1.85 4.09
N SER A 227 -25.91 -1.49 4.09
CA SER A 227 -26.99 -2.32 3.53
C SER A 227 -27.22 -2.14 2.03
N ASP A 228 -26.87 -0.97 1.49
CA ASP A 228 -27.26 -0.58 0.14
C ASP A 228 -26.04 -0.26 -0.72
N CYS A 229 -25.68 -1.21 -1.57
CA CYS A 229 -24.65 -1.01 -2.58
C CYS A 229 -25.27 -1.19 -3.96
N VAL A 230 -24.91 -0.31 -4.90
CA VAL A 230 -25.27 -0.48 -6.30
C VAL A 230 -24.10 -1.10 -7.04
N PRO A 231 -24.32 -2.00 -8.02
CA PRO A 231 -23.24 -2.57 -8.81
C PRO A 231 -22.38 -1.47 -9.43
N LEU A 232 -21.09 -1.46 -9.08
CA LEU A 232 -20.10 -0.53 -9.59
C LEU A 232 -19.28 -1.22 -10.68
N CYS A 233 -18.85 -0.46 -11.68
CA CYS A 233 -17.84 -0.89 -12.64
C CYS A 233 -16.71 0.14 -12.67
N PHE A 234 -15.53 -0.32 -12.25
CA PHE A 234 -14.29 0.43 -12.34
C PHE A 234 -13.59 0.08 -13.65
N ARG A 235 -13.12 1.09 -14.40
CA ARG A 235 -12.32 0.86 -15.60
C ARG A 235 -11.09 1.75 -15.62
N SER A 236 -9.93 1.12 -15.78
CA SER A 236 -8.70 1.81 -16.13
C SER A 236 -8.25 1.42 -17.53
N GLY A 237 -7.16 2.04 -17.98
CA GLY A 237 -6.46 1.61 -19.18
C GLY A 237 -5.79 0.25 -19.04
N ARG A 238 -5.92 -0.47 -17.91
CA ARG A 238 -5.38 -1.83 -17.68
C ARG A 238 -6.44 -2.84 -17.24
N TYR A 239 -7.44 -2.42 -16.47
CA TYR A 239 -8.38 -3.33 -15.81
C TYR A 239 -9.83 -2.93 -16.04
N THR A 240 -10.72 -3.91 -16.14
CA THR A 240 -12.16 -3.74 -15.93
C THR A 240 -12.54 -4.58 -14.72
N ILE A 241 -13.00 -3.93 -13.67
CA ILE A 241 -13.42 -4.57 -12.42
C ILE A 241 -14.92 -4.37 -12.25
N ARG A 242 -15.62 -5.43 -11.90
CA ARG A 242 -17.03 -5.41 -11.52
C ARG A 242 -17.16 -5.82 -10.07
N PHE A 243 -17.93 -5.03 -9.33
CA PHE A 243 -18.23 -5.24 -7.93
C PHE A 243 -19.56 -5.98 -7.83
N THR A 244 -19.59 -7.13 -7.15
CA THR A 244 -20.73 -8.05 -7.16
C THR A 244 -21.01 -8.65 -5.79
N ASP A 245 -22.28 -8.92 -5.52
CA ASP A 245 -22.81 -9.53 -4.31
C ASP A 245 -22.58 -11.05 -4.25
N VAL A 246 -22.63 -11.73 -5.41
CA VAL A 246 -22.38 -13.17 -5.56
C VAL A 246 -20.89 -13.56 -5.62
N TRP A 247 -19.99 -12.69 -5.14
CA TRP A 247 -18.55 -12.96 -5.17
C TRP A 247 -18.16 -14.17 -4.31
N SER A 248 -17.23 -15.00 -4.78
CA SER A 248 -16.61 -16.06 -3.98
C SER A 248 -15.10 -16.17 -4.25
N PRO A 249 -14.29 -16.63 -3.27
CA PRO A 249 -12.87 -16.91 -3.47
C PRO A 249 -12.58 -17.84 -4.65
N LYS A 250 -13.40 -18.88 -4.80
CA LYS A 250 -13.26 -19.88 -5.85
C LYS A 250 -13.47 -19.27 -7.23
N GLU A 251 -14.49 -18.42 -7.38
CA GLU A 251 -14.76 -17.73 -8.64
C GLU A 251 -13.67 -16.70 -8.96
N PHE A 252 -13.23 -15.92 -7.96
CA PHE A 252 -12.11 -15.00 -8.11
C PHE A 252 -10.86 -15.73 -8.61
N ALA A 253 -10.44 -16.79 -7.91
CA ALA A 253 -9.28 -17.59 -8.30
C ALA A 253 -9.43 -18.22 -9.69
N HIS A 254 -10.63 -18.66 -10.06
CA HIS A 254 -10.91 -19.22 -11.38
C HIS A 254 -10.74 -18.18 -12.49
N ILE A 255 -11.38 -17.01 -12.37
CA ILE A 255 -11.29 -15.91 -13.34
C ILE A 255 -9.85 -15.43 -13.44
N TYR A 256 -9.20 -15.29 -12.30
CA TYR A 256 -7.83 -14.80 -12.21
C TYR A 256 -6.82 -15.75 -12.89
N ARG A 257 -6.91 -17.07 -12.65
CA ARG A 257 -6.00 -18.08 -13.25
C ARG A 257 -6.11 -18.22 -14.77
N ARG A 258 -7.24 -17.84 -15.37
CA ARG A 258 -7.45 -17.94 -16.83
C ARG A 258 -6.66 -16.91 -17.64
N GLY A 259 -5.90 -16.06 -16.97
CA GLY A 259 -4.82 -15.28 -17.57
C GLY A 259 -5.25 -13.86 -17.93
N PHE A 260 -4.47 -12.91 -17.40
CA PHE A 260 -4.26 -11.53 -17.85
C PHE A 260 -5.48 -10.81 -18.41
N VAL A 261 -6.01 -9.86 -17.64
CA VAL A 261 -6.90 -8.79 -18.12
C VAL A 261 -6.26 -8.14 -19.35
N ARG A 262 -6.64 -8.60 -20.55
CA ARG A 262 -6.20 -8.05 -21.83
C ARG A 262 -7.24 -7.02 -22.25
N LEU A 263 -6.75 -5.81 -22.49
CA LEU A 263 -7.55 -4.68 -22.96
C LEU A 263 -8.04 -4.95 -24.39
N GLY A 264 -9.32 -5.27 -24.53
CA GLY A 264 -9.91 -5.35 -25.86
C GLY A 264 -11.33 -5.90 -25.90
N LYS A 265 -12.31 -4.99 -25.88
CA LYS A 265 -13.77 -5.21 -26.05
C LYS A 265 -14.45 -6.11 -25.00
N PHE A 266 -15.64 -5.68 -24.62
CA PHE A 266 -16.44 -6.18 -23.50
C PHE A 266 -16.91 -7.62 -23.71
N HIS A 267 -16.14 -8.66 -23.34
CA HIS A 267 -16.65 -10.01 -23.10
C HIS A 267 -15.71 -10.78 -22.15
N HIS A 268 -16.27 -11.52 -21.18
CA HIS A 268 -15.65 -12.54 -20.31
C HIS A 268 -14.42 -12.20 -19.42
N ASP A 269 -13.75 -11.05 -19.61
CA ASP A 269 -12.45 -10.73 -18.96
C ASP A 269 -12.56 -9.69 -17.82
N THR A 270 -13.71 -9.67 -17.13
CA THR A 270 -13.95 -8.74 -16.01
C THR A 270 -13.54 -9.38 -14.69
N LEU A 271 -12.64 -8.74 -13.95
CA LEU A 271 -12.30 -9.19 -12.60
C LEU A 271 -13.50 -8.92 -11.69
N LEU A 272 -14.02 -9.97 -11.04
CA LEU A 272 -15.09 -9.86 -10.08
C LEU A 272 -14.49 -9.62 -8.69
N THR A 273 -14.98 -8.61 -7.99
CA THR A 273 -14.57 -8.29 -6.61
C THR A 273 -15.82 -8.09 -5.75
N PRO A 274 -15.72 -8.21 -4.41
CA PRO A 274 -16.87 -8.03 -3.54
C PRO A 274 -17.50 -6.65 -3.73
N GLN A 275 -18.82 -6.59 -3.62
CA GLN A 275 -19.54 -5.33 -3.77
C GLN A 275 -19.09 -4.25 -2.79
N THR A 276 -18.66 -4.65 -1.59
CA THR A 276 -18.20 -3.79 -0.50
C THR A 276 -17.02 -2.90 -0.90
N PHE A 277 -16.13 -3.37 -1.78
CA PHE A 277 -15.01 -2.54 -2.29
C PHE A 277 -15.52 -1.36 -3.11
N GLY A 278 -16.68 -1.52 -3.77
CA GLY A 278 -17.32 -0.45 -4.52
C GLY A 278 -17.73 0.72 -3.62
N VAL A 279 -18.09 0.47 -2.36
CA VAL A 279 -18.51 1.49 -1.39
C VAL A 279 -17.38 2.47 -1.09
N PHE A 280 -16.18 1.95 -0.80
CA PHE A 280 -15.00 2.77 -0.51
C PHE A 280 -14.63 3.62 -1.72
N LEU A 281 -14.67 3.06 -2.93
CA LEU A 281 -14.42 3.82 -4.16
C LEU A 281 -15.45 4.91 -4.41
N THR A 282 -16.72 4.68 -4.10
CA THR A 282 -17.75 5.72 -4.22
C THR A 282 -17.60 6.80 -3.16
N TRP A 283 -17.20 6.45 -1.93
CA TRP A 283 -16.91 7.43 -0.89
C TRP A 283 -15.71 8.31 -1.26
N TYR A 284 -14.61 7.73 -1.74
CA TYR A 284 -13.49 8.51 -2.29
C TYR A 284 -13.94 9.42 -3.44
N ALA A 285 -14.71 8.88 -4.39
CA ALA A 285 -15.22 9.68 -5.52
C ALA A 285 -16.15 10.82 -5.08
N ALA A 286 -16.86 10.68 -3.97
CA ALA A 286 -17.77 11.69 -3.42
C ALA A 286 -17.04 12.76 -2.59
N HIS A 287 -15.99 12.38 -1.84
CA HIS A 287 -15.30 13.24 -0.87
C HIS A 287 -14.64 14.48 -1.49
N GLY A 288 -14.21 14.40 -2.75
CA GLY A 288 -13.49 15.49 -3.42
C GLY A 288 -11.98 15.40 -3.21
N GLY A 289 -11.26 16.47 -3.58
CA GLY A 289 -9.79 16.50 -3.60
C GLY A 289 -9.15 15.79 -4.80
N ALA A 290 -7.84 15.91 -4.95
CA ALA A 290 -7.10 15.40 -6.11
C ALA A 290 -7.23 13.88 -6.28
N PHE A 291 -7.16 13.13 -5.17
CA PHE A 291 -7.32 11.69 -5.19
C PHE A 291 -8.76 11.30 -5.54
N GLY A 292 -9.75 11.89 -4.86
CA GLY A 292 -11.16 11.61 -5.11
C GLY A 292 -11.59 11.90 -6.55
N MET A 293 -11.07 12.98 -7.16
CA MET A 293 -11.28 13.29 -8.58
C MET A 293 -10.74 12.19 -9.50
N ARG A 294 -9.53 11.68 -9.25
CA ARG A 294 -8.96 10.58 -10.04
C ARG A 294 -9.76 9.28 -9.92
N VAL A 295 -10.26 8.97 -8.73
CA VAL A 295 -11.15 7.82 -8.52
C VAL A 295 -12.45 8.01 -9.32
N ARG A 296 -13.04 9.21 -9.25
CA ARG A 296 -14.27 9.56 -10.00
C ARG A 296 -14.09 9.42 -11.51
N GLU A 297 -12.98 9.87 -12.07
CA GLU A 297 -12.67 9.72 -13.51
C GLU A 297 -12.57 8.26 -13.96
N SER A 298 -12.24 7.37 -13.03
CA SER A 298 -12.07 5.93 -13.29
C SER A 298 -13.35 5.11 -13.07
N ILE A 299 -14.40 5.74 -12.54
CA ILE A 299 -15.72 5.14 -12.31
C ILE A 299 -16.69 5.59 -13.41
N ARG A 300 -17.36 4.63 -14.06
CA ARG A 300 -18.29 4.96 -15.17
C ARG A 300 -19.68 5.42 -14.73
N SER A 301 -20.10 5.01 -13.55
CA SER A 301 -21.42 5.32 -13.00
C SER A 301 -21.33 5.28 -11.50
N VAL A 302 -21.54 6.42 -10.85
CA VAL A 302 -21.76 6.49 -9.40
C VAL A 302 -23.27 6.53 -9.21
N SER A 303 -23.80 5.53 -8.53
CA SER A 303 -25.17 5.60 -7.99
C SER A 303 -25.04 6.07 -6.54
N CYS A 304 -26.09 6.70 -6.01
CA CYS A 304 -26.13 7.19 -4.63
C CYS A 304 -25.61 6.14 -3.64
N VAL A 305 -24.65 6.55 -2.79
CA VAL A 305 -24.15 5.74 -1.67
C VAL A 305 -24.43 6.50 -0.39
N SER A 306 -24.60 5.78 0.71
CA SER A 306 -24.69 6.36 2.04
C SER A 306 -23.54 7.34 2.29
N PRO A 307 -23.75 8.40 3.09
CA PRO A 307 -22.67 9.27 3.52
C PRO A 307 -21.53 8.45 4.13
N ALA A 308 -20.29 8.80 3.81
CA ALA A 308 -19.15 8.10 4.40
C ALA A 308 -19.02 8.45 5.90
N PRO A 309 -18.65 7.50 6.75
CA PRO A 309 -18.36 7.76 8.16
C PRO A 309 -17.22 8.77 8.33
N ALA A 310 -17.23 9.56 9.40
CA ALA A 310 -16.27 10.63 9.61
C ALA A 310 -14.81 10.15 9.70
N GLY A 311 -14.56 8.97 10.26
CA GLY A 311 -13.25 8.34 10.31
C GLY A 311 -12.74 7.90 8.95
N PHE A 312 -13.63 7.45 8.05
CA PHE A 312 -13.23 7.22 6.65
C PHE A 312 -12.88 8.57 5.98
N LEU A 313 -13.68 9.61 6.19
CA LEU A 313 -13.40 10.94 5.64
C LEU A 313 -12.05 11.48 6.12
N ARG A 314 -11.69 11.21 7.39
CA ARG A 314 -10.38 11.54 7.96
C ARG A 314 -9.21 10.90 7.20
N HIS A 315 -9.32 9.60 6.90
CA HIS A 315 -8.33 8.90 6.07
C HIS A 315 -8.28 9.49 4.65
N ALA A 316 -9.43 9.75 4.04
CA ALA A 316 -9.52 10.31 2.71
C ALA A 316 -8.95 11.75 2.62
N ASP A 317 -9.10 12.56 3.66
CA ASP A 317 -8.48 13.88 3.79
C ASP A 317 -6.96 13.78 3.86
N ALA A 318 -6.43 12.89 4.71
CA ALA A 318 -4.99 12.66 4.82
C ALA A 318 -4.40 12.19 3.47
N LEU A 319 -5.11 11.31 2.77
CA LEU A 319 -4.71 10.83 1.45
C LEU A 319 -4.71 11.95 0.41
N ASN A 320 -5.73 12.81 0.42
CA ASN A 320 -5.80 13.98 -0.45
C ASN A 320 -4.68 14.99 -0.17
N ALA A 321 -4.32 15.23 1.09
CA ALA A 321 -3.22 16.12 1.48
C ALA A 321 -1.88 15.58 0.97
N ALA A 322 -1.58 14.30 1.23
CA ALA A 322 -0.39 13.65 0.68
C ALA A 322 -0.38 13.66 -0.87
N PHE A 323 -1.55 13.55 -1.49
CA PHE A 323 -1.69 13.66 -2.95
C PHE A 323 -1.43 15.06 -3.49
N ALA A 324 -1.88 16.09 -2.78
CA ALA A 324 -1.61 17.46 -3.14
C ALA A 324 -0.11 17.77 -3.08
N ASP A 325 0.59 17.32 -2.02
CA ASP A 325 2.04 17.47 -1.89
C ASP A 325 2.78 16.81 -3.06
N TYR A 326 2.34 15.60 -3.43
CA TYR A 326 2.85 14.86 -4.59
C TYR A 326 2.74 15.67 -5.89
N GLU A 327 1.56 16.20 -6.18
CA GLU A 327 1.31 16.94 -7.42
C GLU A 327 2.03 18.28 -7.46
N TYR A 328 1.98 19.03 -6.34
CA TYR A 328 2.60 20.34 -6.20
C TYR A 328 4.10 20.28 -6.49
N SER A 329 4.75 19.26 -5.97
CA SER A 329 6.20 19.07 -6.06
C SER A 329 6.67 18.39 -7.34
N HIS A 330 5.79 18.24 -8.34
CA HIS A 330 6.07 17.55 -9.59
C HIS A 330 6.59 16.11 -9.39
N GLY A 331 6.10 15.44 -8.34
CA GLY A 331 6.47 14.07 -8.00
C GLY A 331 7.80 13.91 -7.26
N THR A 332 8.34 14.99 -6.67
CA THR A 332 9.43 14.87 -5.68
C THR A 332 8.91 14.44 -4.31
N HIS A 333 7.73 14.91 -3.89
CA HIS A 333 6.91 14.25 -2.87
C HIS A 333 6.43 12.90 -3.42
N LYS A 334 6.20 11.91 -2.56
CA LYS A 334 5.69 10.58 -2.95
C LYS A 334 4.56 10.18 -2.01
N ILE A 335 3.48 9.66 -2.58
CA ILE A 335 2.39 9.10 -1.78
C ILE A 335 2.67 7.61 -1.59
N PRO A 336 2.68 7.14 -0.34
CA PRO A 336 2.67 5.72 -0.05
C PRO A 336 1.29 5.16 -0.46
N TYR A 337 1.28 4.02 -1.17
CA TYR A 337 0.06 3.33 -1.61
C TYR A 337 -0.86 4.16 -2.51
N THR A 338 -0.39 4.58 -3.67
CA THR A 338 -1.35 4.88 -4.75
C THR A 338 -2.02 3.58 -5.16
N PHE A 339 -3.35 3.54 -5.10
CA PHE A 339 -4.13 2.58 -5.88
C PHE A 339 -3.52 2.52 -7.28
N GLY A 340 -3.12 1.31 -7.72
CA GLY A 340 -2.65 1.04 -9.08
C GLY A 340 -3.71 1.27 -10.17
N PHE A 341 -4.80 1.96 -9.83
CA PHE A 341 -5.81 2.53 -10.70
C PHE A 341 -5.33 3.83 -11.32
N SER A 342 -4.15 3.85 -11.93
CA SER A 342 -3.84 4.94 -12.86
C SER A 342 -4.78 4.79 -14.06
N PRO A 343 -5.69 5.75 -14.34
CA PRO A 343 -6.32 5.82 -15.64
C PRO A 343 -5.19 5.87 -16.69
N GLY A 344 -5.36 5.17 -17.81
CA GLY A 344 -4.37 5.11 -18.89
C GLY A 344 -4.22 6.43 -19.66
N GLY A 345 -4.42 7.57 -19.00
CA GLY A 345 -4.23 8.90 -19.56
C GLY A 345 -2.80 9.36 -19.37
N GLY A 346 -2.02 9.31 -20.45
CA GLY A 346 -1.00 10.31 -20.76
C GLY A 346 -0.05 10.78 -19.65
N TRP A 347 0.58 9.89 -18.86
CA TRP A 347 1.86 10.26 -18.27
C TRP A 347 2.85 10.56 -19.42
N PRO A 348 3.63 11.65 -19.38
CA PRO A 348 4.73 11.85 -20.33
C PRO A 348 5.56 10.57 -20.41
N GLU A 349 6.04 10.16 -21.59
CA GLU A 349 6.80 8.89 -21.71
C GLU A 349 8.00 8.80 -20.75
N ARG A 350 8.53 9.95 -20.32
CA ARG A 350 9.57 10.03 -19.29
C ARG A 350 9.11 9.62 -17.89
N VAL A 351 7.82 9.62 -17.56
CA VAL A 351 7.24 9.19 -16.27
C VAL A 351 6.70 7.75 -16.35
N LYS A 352 6.35 7.26 -17.54
CA LYS A 352 5.93 5.86 -17.77
C LYS A 352 6.98 4.83 -17.37
N LYS A 353 8.27 5.17 -17.39
CA LYS A 353 9.35 4.29 -16.88
C LYS A 353 9.47 4.26 -15.35
N TRP A 354 8.81 5.18 -14.63
CA TRP A 354 9.04 5.39 -13.19
C TRP A 354 7.79 5.21 -12.32
N VAL A 355 6.60 5.22 -12.93
CA VAL A 355 5.29 5.08 -12.23
C VAL A 355 4.60 3.74 -12.57
N THR A 356 5.27 2.84 -13.30
CA THR A 356 4.82 1.46 -13.46
C THR A 356 5.53 0.52 -12.49
N TYR A 357 5.59 0.87 -11.21
CA TYR A 357 5.69 -0.12 -10.15
C TYR A 357 4.31 -0.22 -9.54
N PRO A 358 3.50 -1.20 -9.96
CA PRO A 358 2.30 -1.45 -9.21
C PRO A 358 2.79 -2.09 -7.90
N PHE A 359 2.31 -1.56 -6.78
CA PHE A 359 2.38 -2.17 -5.45
C PHE A 359 3.71 -1.99 -4.70
N MET A 360 3.83 -0.84 -4.02
CA MET A 360 4.66 -0.73 -2.82
C MET A 360 3.87 -1.37 -1.69
N VAL A 361 4.47 -2.36 -1.08
CA VAL A 361 3.97 -3.10 0.06
C VAL A 361 5.21 -3.22 0.96
N VAL A 362 5.19 -2.42 2.02
CA VAL A 362 6.18 -2.34 3.10
C VAL A 362 6.23 -3.65 3.87
#